data_AF-A0A2D7M8W2-F1
#
_entry.id   AF-A0A2D7M8W2-F1
#
_cell.length_a   1.000
_cell.length_b   1.000
_cell.length_c   1.000
_cell.angle_alpha   90.00
_cell.angle_beta   90.00
_cell.angle_gamma   90.00
#
_symmetry.space_group_name_H-M   'P 1'
#
loop_
_entity.id
_entity.type
_entity.pdbx_description
1 polymer ?
#
loop_
_entity_poly.entity_id
_entity_poly.type
_entity_poly.pdbx_seq_one_letter_code
_entity_poly.pdbx_strand_id
1 'polypeptide(L)'
;MAHQRKLKVFNDPVYGSIGIPNDFILQLIAHPFFQRLRRISQMGFSYLSYPGAHHTRFHHALGAMHLMTKAITTLRYKGIEITVEEENALLTAILLHDIGHGPFSHALEEILIPDIHHETLSLKFMRELNHLFKGKIEMAISIFTGEYPKKFLSALVSSQLDIDRLDYLKRDSFFSGVAEGNINSERLITTMNVLDDHIVLEEKGIHSIEKFLMARRFMYWQVYLHKTSVVAELMLKNVIRRARFLIQKRPGFMEGTVVGEFLRQQIGMNHQDFLTKFAQLDDTDIISLLKTWMYDSDSILAFLSKGLIHRNLLEIEFYDEAPSHNQWERILKKVGDFFKITSVDAEFLVYQGILHNTAYDRKQQPISILKRNGEVVEFLTLSQFSSNSGFTAQHKRYYICFPKSVV
;
A
#
# COMPACT_ATOMS: atom_id res chain seq x y z
N MET A 1 32.75 -19.97 26.38
CA MET A 1 32.91 -18.73 25.58
C MET A 1 31.53 -18.10 25.45
N ALA A 2 31.34 -16.88 25.92
CA ALA A 2 30.08 -16.17 25.74
C ALA A 2 29.79 -16.05 24.23
N HIS A 3 28.66 -16.59 23.77
CA HIS A 3 28.26 -16.48 22.38
C HIS A 3 27.96 -15.00 22.11
N GLN A 4 28.93 -14.28 21.56
CA GLN A 4 28.80 -12.86 21.25
C GLN A 4 27.67 -12.73 20.22
N ARG A 5 26.51 -12.22 20.65
CA ARG A 5 25.36 -12.00 19.77
C ARG A 5 25.79 -11.04 18.66
N LYS A 6 25.99 -11.56 17.45
CA LYS A 6 26.27 -10.74 16.27
C LYS A 6 24.98 -10.03 15.88
N LEU A 7 24.99 -8.70 15.90
CA LEU A 7 23.92 -7.89 15.33
C LEU A 7 23.74 -8.29 13.86
N LYS A 8 22.55 -8.79 13.52
CA LYS A 8 22.17 -9.00 12.12
C LYS A 8 21.82 -7.64 11.53
N VAL A 9 22.38 -7.36 10.36
CA VAL A 9 22.23 -6.08 9.68
C VAL A 9 21.78 -6.34 8.25
N PHE A 10 20.80 -5.55 7.80
CA PHE A 10 20.40 -5.45 6.39
C PHE A 10 20.90 -4.12 5.83
N ASN A 11 21.41 -4.13 4.60
CA ASN A 11 21.71 -2.90 3.89
C ASN A 11 20.44 -2.43 3.17
N ASP A 12 20.08 -1.18 3.40
CA ASP A 12 18.96 -0.48 2.79
C ASP A 12 19.49 0.81 2.15
N PRO A 13 19.26 1.04 0.85
CA PRO A 13 19.75 2.25 0.19
C PRO A 13 19.14 3.56 0.73
N VAL A 14 17.99 3.50 1.42
CA VAL A 14 17.29 4.68 1.97
C VAL A 14 17.83 5.08 3.35
N TYR A 15 18.24 4.11 4.17
CA TYR A 15 18.66 4.34 5.58
C TYR A 15 20.07 3.83 5.91
N GLY A 16 20.79 3.25 4.96
CA GLY A 16 22.09 2.63 5.19
C GLY A 16 21.93 1.27 5.87
N SER A 17 22.54 1.08 7.03
CA SER A 17 22.50 -0.21 7.74
C SER A 17 21.33 -0.28 8.74
N ILE A 18 20.40 -1.19 8.49
CA ILE A 18 19.29 -1.51 9.39
C ILE A 18 19.68 -2.68 10.29
N GLY A 19 19.88 -2.41 11.57
CA GLY A 19 20.11 -3.43 12.59
C GLY A 19 18.83 -4.11 13.04
N ILE A 20 18.87 -5.44 13.23
CA ILE A 20 17.76 -6.19 13.82
C ILE A 20 17.87 -6.17 15.35
N PRO A 21 16.85 -5.66 16.06
CA PRO A 21 16.97 -5.35 17.48
C PRO A 21 17.08 -6.59 18.38
N ASN A 22 16.47 -7.71 18.00
CA ASN A 22 16.54 -8.96 18.77
C ASN A 22 16.23 -10.22 17.95
N ASP A 23 16.48 -11.38 18.56
CA ASP A 23 16.29 -12.70 17.95
C ASP A 23 14.83 -13.00 17.58
N PHE A 24 13.85 -12.45 18.30
CA PHE A 24 12.43 -12.68 18.02
C PHE A 24 11.99 -11.95 16.75
N ILE A 25 12.36 -10.68 16.60
CA ILE A 25 12.14 -9.93 15.35
C ILE A 25 12.83 -10.61 14.18
N LEU A 26 14.05 -11.15 14.37
CA LEU A 26 14.73 -11.92 13.33
C LEU A 26 13.95 -13.17 12.92
N GLN A 27 13.33 -13.88 13.86
CA GLN A 27 12.48 -15.05 13.58
C GLN A 27 11.24 -14.67 12.77
N LEU A 28 10.59 -13.55 13.09
CA LEU A 28 9.47 -13.02 12.30
C LEU A 28 9.90 -12.68 10.88
N ILE A 29 11.03 -11.99 10.73
CA ILE A 29 11.60 -11.66 9.41
C ILE A 29 11.89 -12.96 8.63
N ALA A 30 12.46 -13.97 9.27
CA ALA A 30 12.79 -15.24 8.62
C ALA A 30 11.56 -16.09 8.25
N HIS A 31 10.38 -15.80 8.81
CA HIS A 31 9.19 -16.59 8.60
C HIS A 31 8.73 -16.56 7.12
N PRO A 32 8.30 -17.69 6.53
CA PRO A 32 7.85 -17.75 5.13
C PRO A 32 6.77 -16.73 4.78
N PHE A 33 5.79 -16.53 5.67
CA PHE A 33 4.73 -15.51 5.47
C PHE A 33 5.28 -14.10 5.30
N PHE A 34 6.39 -13.77 5.95
CA PHE A 34 7.04 -12.47 5.80
C PHE A 34 8.00 -12.44 4.60
N GLN A 35 8.75 -13.52 4.36
CA GLN A 35 9.68 -13.62 3.22
C GLN A 35 8.98 -13.46 1.86
N ARG A 36 7.67 -13.78 1.75
CA ARG A 36 6.92 -13.55 0.51
C ARG A 36 6.87 -12.08 0.08
N LEU A 37 6.95 -11.14 1.03
CA LEU A 37 6.94 -9.69 0.75
C LEU A 37 8.14 -9.24 -0.09
N ARG A 38 9.15 -10.11 -0.29
CA ARG A 38 10.25 -9.89 -1.24
C ARG A 38 9.80 -9.95 -2.71
N ARG A 39 8.65 -10.53 -2.99
CA ARG A 39 8.11 -10.74 -4.35
C ARG A 39 6.82 -9.97 -4.60
N ILE A 40 6.47 -9.07 -3.68
CA ILE A 40 5.31 -8.20 -3.79
C ILE A 40 5.83 -6.76 -3.83
N SER A 41 5.68 -6.12 -4.99
CA SER A 41 6.06 -4.73 -5.21
C SER A 41 5.31 -3.78 -4.28
N GLN A 42 5.99 -2.71 -3.85
CA GLN A 42 5.36 -1.67 -3.02
C GLN A 42 4.36 -0.85 -3.85
N MET A 43 4.74 -0.50 -5.08
CA MET A 43 3.99 0.44 -5.93
C MET A 43 3.41 -0.21 -7.20
N GLY A 44 3.16 -1.52 -7.18
CA GLY A 44 2.53 -2.24 -8.28
C GLY A 44 3.20 -1.99 -9.63
N PHE A 45 2.41 -1.51 -10.61
CA PHE A 45 2.89 -1.18 -11.96
C PHE A 45 3.58 0.17 -12.11
N SER A 46 3.89 0.88 -11.02
CA SER A 46 4.56 2.18 -11.11
C SER A 46 5.90 2.13 -11.84
N TYR A 47 6.55 0.97 -11.90
CA TYR A 47 7.77 0.77 -12.70
C TYR A 47 7.57 1.00 -14.21
N LEU A 48 6.33 0.96 -14.72
CA LEU A 48 6.02 1.31 -16.11
C LEU A 48 6.18 2.80 -16.40
N SER A 49 6.07 3.65 -15.38
CA SER A 49 6.38 5.09 -15.46
C SER A 49 7.76 5.43 -14.91
N TYR A 50 8.13 4.76 -13.82
CA TYR A 50 9.30 5.06 -13.01
C TYR A 50 10.20 3.83 -12.96
N PRO A 51 11.12 3.63 -13.92
CA PRO A 51 11.89 2.39 -14.04
C PRO A 51 12.70 1.99 -12.80
N GLY A 52 12.94 2.90 -11.84
CA GLY A 52 13.57 2.59 -10.55
C GLY A 52 12.64 2.01 -9.48
N ALA A 53 11.31 2.09 -9.66
CA ALA A 53 10.28 1.72 -8.70
C ALA A 53 10.08 0.20 -8.55
N HIS A 54 11.15 -0.52 -8.20
CA HIS A 54 11.19 -1.96 -8.03
C HIS A 54 11.30 -2.42 -6.57
N HIS A 55 11.26 -1.49 -5.62
CA HIS A 55 11.23 -1.85 -4.21
C HIS A 55 9.95 -2.58 -3.84
N THR A 56 10.05 -3.35 -2.77
CA THR A 56 9.04 -4.33 -2.36
C THR A 56 8.55 -4.04 -0.97
N ARG A 57 7.41 -4.62 -0.59
CA ARG A 57 6.86 -4.50 0.77
C ARG A 57 7.82 -4.96 1.86
N PHE A 58 8.71 -5.90 1.53
CA PHE A 58 9.79 -6.31 2.45
C PHE A 58 10.76 -5.17 2.76
N HIS A 59 11.15 -4.36 1.77
CA HIS A 59 12.02 -3.20 2.00
C HIS A 59 11.32 -2.18 2.89
N HIS A 60 10.05 -1.91 2.59
CA HIS A 60 9.21 -1.00 3.35
C HIS A 60 9.07 -1.44 4.82
N ALA A 61 8.68 -2.69 5.08
CA ALA A 61 8.52 -3.22 6.43
C ALA A 61 9.81 -3.13 7.27
N LEU A 62 10.99 -3.38 6.67
CA LEU A 62 12.27 -3.21 7.36
C LEU A 62 12.59 -1.74 7.66
N GLY A 63 12.30 -0.83 6.72
CA GLY A 63 12.49 0.60 6.92
C GLY A 63 11.55 1.19 7.96
N ALA A 64 10.28 0.81 7.94
CA ALA A 64 9.30 1.19 8.95
C ALA A 64 9.70 0.68 10.34
N MET A 65 10.17 -0.56 10.45
CA MET A 65 10.75 -1.09 11.70
C MET A 65 11.96 -0.27 12.17
N HIS A 66 12.88 0.10 11.26
CA HIS A 66 14.03 0.95 11.59
C HIS A 66 13.61 2.33 12.14
N LEU A 67 12.65 2.98 11.49
CA LEU A 67 12.10 4.26 11.93
C LEU A 67 11.37 4.13 13.27
N MET A 68 10.66 3.02 13.49
CA MET A 68 10.00 2.74 14.77
C MET A 68 11.03 2.62 15.91
N THR A 69 12.16 1.94 15.69
CA THR A 69 13.26 1.89 16.68
C THR A 69 13.76 3.31 17.03
N LYS A 70 13.91 4.19 16.03
CA LYS A 70 14.29 5.59 16.25
C LYS A 70 13.22 6.38 17.02
N ALA A 71 11.94 6.14 16.74
CA ALA A 71 10.82 6.77 17.43
C ALA A 71 10.77 6.36 18.91
N ILE A 72 10.84 5.06 19.20
CA ILE A 72 10.89 4.53 20.57
C ILE A 72 12.07 5.13 21.35
N THR A 73 13.26 5.14 20.74
CA THR A 73 14.46 5.72 21.37
C THR A 73 14.28 7.21 21.68
N THR A 74 13.70 7.96 20.74
CA THR A 74 13.45 9.39 20.90
C THR A 74 12.45 9.67 22.02
N LEU A 75 11.34 8.91 22.06
CA LEU A 75 10.30 9.07 23.07
C LEU A 75 10.83 8.73 24.47
N ARG A 76 11.58 7.62 24.61
CA ARG A 76 12.25 7.27 25.88
C ARG A 76 13.22 8.34 26.34
N TYR A 77 14.01 8.92 25.42
CA TYR A 77 14.93 10.02 25.74
C TYR A 77 14.19 11.25 26.30
N LYS A 78 12.93 11.46 25.89
CA LYS A 78 12.06 12.54 26.39
C LYS A 78 11.29 12.17 27.66
N GLY A 79 11.57 11.03 28.26
CA GLY A 79 10.93 10.58 29.50
C GLY A 79 9.59 9.87 29.29
N ILE A 80 9.21 9.54 28.05
CA ILE A 80 8.00 8.76 27.79
C ILE A 80 8.29 7.28 28.08
N GLU A 81 7.49 6.70 28.97
CA GLU A 81 7.64 5.30 29.37
C GLU A 81 7.13 4.34 28.29
N ILE A 82 8.07 3.63 27.67
CA ILE A 82 7.83 2.51 26.75
C ILE A 82 8.59 1.30 27.29
N THR A 83 7.90 0.28 27.76
CA THR A 83 8.53 -0.93 28.32
C THR A 83 9.24 -1.75 27.22
N VAL A 84 10.01 -2.77 27.62
CA VAL A 84 10.67 -3.66 26.66
C VAL A 84 9.63 -4.51 25.91
N GLU A 85 8.56 -4.89 26.58
CA GLU A 85 7.43 -5.61 26.01
C GLU A 85 6.69 -4.76 24.98
N GLU A 86 6.41 -3.49 25.32
CA GLU A 86 5.77 -2.53 24.41
C GLU A 86 6.64 -2.22 23.19
N GLU A 87 7.95 -2.08 23.36
CA GLU A 87 8.89 -1.94 22.23
C GLU A 87 8.83 -3.16 21.31
N ASN A 88 8.90 -4.37 21.86
CA ASN A 88 8.81 -5.58 21.06
C ASN A 88 7.47 -5.68 20.33
N ALA A 89 6.37 -5.28 20.99
CA ALA A 89 5.04 -5.27 20.42
C ALA A 89 4.92 -4.23 19.29
N LEU A 90 5.43 -3.01 19.48
CA LEU A 90 5.47 -1.97 18.45
C LEU A 90 6.28 -2.38 17.23
N LEU A 91 7.48 -2.92 17.45
CA LEU A 91 8.35 -3.41 16.37
C LEU A 91 7.71 -4.56 15.61
N THR A 92 7.00 -5.45 16.32
CA THR A 92 6.24 -6.54 15.69
C THR A 92 5.04 -6.01 14.89
N ALA A 93 4.27 -5.08 15.44
CA ALA A 93 3.11 -4.49 14.79
C ALA A 93 3.52 -3.75 13.51
N ILE A 94 4.53 -2.88 13.56
CA ILE A 94 5.00 -2.15 12.37
C ILE A 94 5.69 -3.06 11.36
N LEU A 95 6.34 -4.15 11.79
CA LEU A 95 6.92 -5.11 10.85
C LEU A 95 5.80 -5.85 10.09
N LEU A 96 4.70 -6.18 10.76
CA LEU A 96 3.63 -7.02 10.22
C LEU A 96 2.44 -6.23 9.65
N HIS A 97 2.38 -4.90 9.77
CA HIS A 97 1.20 -4.12 9.39
C HIS A 97 0.75 -4.37 7.94
N ASP A 98 1.72 -4.57 7.04
CA ASP A 98 1.53 -4.77 5.60
C ASP A 98 1.56 -6.25 5.16
N ILE A 99 1.66 -7.20 6.10
CA ILE A 99 1.79 -8.63 5.77
C ILE A 99 0.54 -9.20 5.09
N GLY A 100 -0.61 -8.52 5.16
CA GLY A 100 -1.87 -8.91 4.53
C GLY A 100 -1.93 -8.66 3.03
N HIS A 101 -1.02 -7.86 2.47
CA HIS A 101 -1.06 -7.54 1.05
C HIS A 101 -0.79 -8.75 0.16
N GLY A 102 -1.56 -8.81 -0.94
CA GLY A 102 -1.38 -9.73 -2.05
C GLY A 102 -0.71 -9.06 -3.26
N PRO A 103 -0.56 -9.79 -4.38
CA PRO A 103 0.09 -9.28 -5.58
C PRO A 103 -0.64 -8.08 -6.17
N PHE A 104 0.11 -7.04 -6.54
CA PHE A 104 -0.43 -5.76 -7.00
C PHE A 104 -1.50 -5.12 -6.08
N SER A 105 -1.65 -5.64 -4.85
CA SER A 105 -2.46 -5.16 -3.73
C SER A 105 -3.79 -4.51 -4.12
N HIS A 106 -3.90 -3.18 -4.12
CA HIS A 106 -5.15 -2.46 -4.43
C HIS A 106 -5.77 -2.80 -5.79
N ALA A 107 -4.97 -3.25 -6.76
CA ALA A 107 -5.48 -3.70 -8.05
C ALA A 107 -6.28 -5.00 -7.89
N LEU A 108 -5.86 -5.92 -7.02
CA LEU A 108 -6.39 -7.28 -6.98
C LEU A 108 -7.13 -7.65 -5.70
N GLU A 109 -7.01 -6.89 -4.61
CA GLU A 109 -7.63 -7.17 -3.31
C GLU A 109 -9.13 -7.46 -3.44
N GLU A 110 -9.91 -6.49 -3.93
CA GLU A 110 -11.37 -6.62 -4.09
C GLU A 110 -11.79 -7.69 -5.10
N ILE A 111 -10.91 -8.01 -6.06
CA ILE A 111 -11.24 -8.99 -7.09
C ILE A 111 -10.96 -10.38 -6.56
N LEU A 112 -9.74 -10.66 -6.10
CA LEU A 112 -9.33 -11.98 -5.62
C LEU A 112 -10.15 -12.41 -4.41
N ILE A 113 -10.43 -11.49 -3.49
CA ILE A 113 -11.23 -11.78 -2.32
C ILE A 113 -12.19 -10.62 -2.05
N PRO A 114 -13.43 -10.69 -2.58
CA PRO A 114 -14.43 -9.65 -2.41
C PRO A 114 -14.64 -9.31 -0.93
N ASP A 115 -14.82 -8.03 -0.64
CA ASP A 115 -15.15 -7.48 0.68
C ASP A 115 -14.06 -7.65 1.76
N ILE A 116 -12.81 -7.93 1.37
CA ILE A 116 -11.67 -8.03 2.30
C ILE A 116 -10.60 -7.01 1.98
N HIS A 117 -10.33 -6.15 2.96
CA HIS A 117 -9.19 -5.26 2.95
C HIS A 117 -7.93 -5.95 3.49
N HIS A 118 -6.75 -5.55 3.00
CA HIS A 118 -5.47 -6.09 3.46
C HIS A 118 -5.29 -6.00 4.98
N GLU A 119 -5.79 -4.98 5.68
CA GLU A 119 -5.73 -4.90 7.14
C GLU A 119 -6.36 -6.12 7.83
N THR A 120 -7.48 -6.62 7.29
CA THR A 120 -8.15 -7.83 7.79
C THR A 120 -7.29 -9.08 7.55
N LEU A 121 -6.60 -9.14 6.42
CA LEU A 121 -5.65 -10.21 6.11
C LEU A 121 -4.39 -10.12 6.98
N SER A 122 -3.86 -8.91 7.21
CA SER A 122 -2.73 -8.65 8.10
C SER A 122 -3.06 -9.18 9.49
N LEU A 123 -4.22 -8.84 10.03
CA LEU A 123 -4.69 -9.35 11.32
C LEU A 123 -4.80 -10.88 11.33
N LYS A 124 -5.29 -11.50 10.25
CA LYS A 124 -5.38 -12.96 10.14
C LYS A 124 -3.99 -13.61 10.16
N PHE A 125 -3.02 -13.05 9.43
CA PHE A 125 -1.62 -13.47 9.49
C PHE A 125 -1.01 -13.28 10.88
N MET A 126 -1.24 -12.13 11.52
CA MET A 126 -0.74 -11.85 12.86
C MET A 126 -1.29 -12.84 13.89
N ARG A 127 -2.58 -13.19 13.82
CA ARG A 127 -3.21 -14.20 14.68
C ARG A 127 -2.62 -15.60 14.46
N GLU A 128 -2.39 -16.00 13.22
CA GLU A 128 -1.75 -17.28 12.91
C GLU A 128 -0.30 -17.32 13.42
N LEU A 129 0.48 -16.26 13.18
CA LEU A 129 1.82 -16.13 13.74
C LEU A 129 1.78 -16.14 15.27
N ASN A 130 0.78 -15.50 15.89
CA ASN A 130 0.64 -15.49 17.35
C ASN A 130 0.44 -16.90 17.91
N HIS A 131 -0.37 -17.72 17.23
CA HIS A 131 -0.52 -19.14 17.55
C HIS A 131 0.82 -19.89 17.42
N LEU A 132 1.52 -19.74 16.28
CA LEU A 132 2.82 -20.39 16.03
C LEU A 132 3.90 -19.97 17.04
N PHE A 133 3.90 -18.71 17.46
CA PHE A 133 4.83 -18.14 18.43
C PHE A 133 4.30 -18.15 19.88
N LYS A 134 3.28 -18.97 20.18
CA LYS A 134 2.75 -19.24 21.53
C LYS A 134 2.36 -17.97 22.30
N GLY A 135 1.63 -17.06 21.67
CA GLY A 135 1.09 -15.85 22.32
C GLY A 135 2.04 -14.65 22.36
N LYS A 136 3.25 -14.75 21.81
CA LYS A 136 4.25 -13.66 21.85
C LYS A 136 3.87 -12.40 21.04
N ILE A 137 2.86 -12.48 20.18
CA ILE A 137 2.44 -11.40 19.27
C ILE A 137 1.15 -10.74 19.78
N GLU A 138 0.53 -11.24 20.85
CA GLU A 138 -0.78 -10.79 21.37
C GLU A 138 -0.82 -9.27 21.61
N MET A 139 0.20 -8.73 22.28
CA MET A 139 0.29 -7.29 22.53
C MET A 139 0.43 -6.47 21.24
N ALA A 140 1.17 -6.99 20.25
CA ALA A 140 1.31 -6.33 18.95
C ALA A 140 -0.03 -6.28 18.19
N ILE A 141 -0.82 -7.36 18.29
CA ILE A 141 -2.19 -7.38 17.74
C ILE A 141 -3.05 -6.33 18.42
N SER A 142 -3.03 -6.25 19.75
CA SER A 142 -3.80 -5.26 20.51
C SER A 142 -3.42 -3.81 20.17
N ILE A 143 -2.13 -3.54 19.93
CA ILE A 143 -1.67 -2.23 19.46
C ILE A 143 -2.17 -1.97 18.03
N PHE A 144 -2.05 -2.96 17.13
CA PHE A 144 -2.48 -2.85 15.73
C PHE A 144 -3.99 -2.63 15.60
N THR A 145 -4.81 -3.27 16.43
CA THR A 145 -6.28 -3.12 16.44
C THR A 145 -6.76 -1.86 17.19
N GLY A 146 -5.86 -1.12 17.84
CA GLY A 146 -6.22 0.05 18.65
C GLY A 146 -6.84 -0.28 20.01
N GLU A 147 -6.84 -1.56 20.40
CA GLU A 147 -7.45 -2.06 21.65
C GLU A 147 -6.52 -1.87 22.86
N TYR A 148 -5.21 -1.66 22.64
CA TYR A 148 -4.24 -1.48 23.72
C TYR A 148 -4.51 -0.20 24.53
N PRO A 149 -4.24 -0.16 25.86
CA PRO A 149 -4.55 0.99 26.71
C PRO A 149 -3.82 2.29 26.33
N LYS A 150 -2.51 2.23 26.04
CA LYS A 150 -1.71 3.41 25.63
C LYS A 150 -1.96 3.73 24.15
N LYS A 151 -2.84 4.68 23.87
CA LYS A 151 -3.29 5.03 22.51
C LYS A 151 -2.21 5.63 21.63
N PHE A 152 -1.21 6.32 22.22
CA PHE A 152 -0.09 6.84 21.42
C PHE A 152 0.70 5.71 20.74
N LEU A 153 0.73 4.50 21.29
CA LEU A 153 1.42 3.35 20.67
C LEU A 153 0.74 2.94 19.37
N SER A 154 -0.58 2.85 19.35
CA SER A 154 -1.35 2.57 18.13
C SER A 154 -1.19 3.70 17.10
N ALA A 155 -1.15 4.96 17.55
CA ALA A 155 -0.95 6.11 16.67
C ALA A 155 0.42 6.15 15.97
N LEU A 156 1.45 5.53 16.56
CA LEU A 156 2.75 5.35 15.89
C LEU A 156 2.67 4.36 14.72
N VAL A 157 1.74 3.40 14.77
CA VAL A 157 1.53 2.41 13.70
C VAL A 157 0.57 2.93 12.64
N SER A 158 -0.53 3.58 13.04
CA SER A 158 -1.55 4.10 12.12
C SER A 158 -2.11 5.44 12.62
N SER A 159 -1.85 6.51 11.86
CA SER A 159 -2.34 7.87 12.11
C SER A 159 -2.11 8.77 10.88
N GLN A 160 -2.28 10.09 10.99
CA GLN A 160 -1.92 11.01 9.90
C GLN A 160 -0.40 11.17 9.73
N LEU A 161 0.37 10.88 10.79
CA LEU A 161 1.82 11.02 10.86
C LEU A 161 2.39 9.78 11.58
N ASP A 162 2.07 8.61 11.05
CA ASP A 162 2.56 7.31 11.51
C ASP A 162 3.93 6.98 10.88
N ILE A 163 4.57 5.95 11.45
CA ILE A 163 5.88 5.47 10.99
C ILE A 163 5.81 4.82 9.60
N ASP A 164 4.67 4.22 9.24
CA ASP A 164 4.42 3.67 7.89
C ASP A 164 4.61 4.76 6.82
N ARG A 165 3.86 5.87 6.93
CA ARG A 165 3.93 7.02 6.00
C ARG A 165 5.30 7.65 5.95
N LEU A 166 6.00 7.72 7.09
CA LEU A 166 7.35 8.24 7.14
C LEU A 166 8.34 7.37 6.36
N ASP A 167 8.11 6.05 6.27
CA ASP A 167 8.92 5.18 5.42
C ASP A 167 8.54 5.30 3.96
N TYR A 168 7.28 4.99 3.61
CA TYR A 168 6.94 4.83 2.20
C TYR A 168 7.09 6.14 1.44
N LEU A 169 6.76 7.31 2.00
CA LEU A 169 6.92 8.57 1.26
C LEU A 169 8.38 8.83 0.89
N LYS A 170 9.30 8.59 1.83
CA LYS A 170 10.74 8.75 1.60
C LYS A 170 11.26 7.70 0.63
N ARG A 171 10.85 6.44 0.81
CA ARG A 171 11.29 5.30 -0.01
C ARG A 171 10.76 5.38 -1.43
N ASP A 172 9.47 5.65 -1.59
CA ASP A 172 8.81 5.78 -2.88
C ASP A 172 9.40 6.94 -3.67
N SER A 173 9.68 8.08 -3.02
CA SER A 173 10.41 9.19 -3.61
C SER A 173 11.81 8.77 -4.07
N PHE A 174 12.56 8.05 -3.22
CA PHE A 174 13.91 7.58 -3.55
C PHE A 174 13.93 6.66 -4.77
N PHE A 175 13.07 5.64 -4.81
CA PHE A 175 13.06 4.65 -5.90
C PHE A 175 12.37 5.15 -7.17
N SER A 176 11.38 6.04 -7.07
CA SER A 176 10.78 6.67 -8.26
C SER A 176 11.67 7.75 -8.89
N GLY A 177 12.59 8.32 -8.12
CA GLY A 177 13.40 9.47 -8.52
C GLY A 177 12.67 10.81 -8.42
N VAL A 178 11.44 10.84 -7.89
CA VAL A 178 10.67 12.07 -7.67
C VAL A 178 11.18 12.79 -6.42
N ALA A 179 12.21 13.62 -6.59
CA ALA A 179 12.92 14.29 -5.50
C ALA A 179 12.04 15.25 -4.70
N GLU A 180 11.01 15.84 -5.31
CA GLU A 180 10.05 16.75 -4.68
C GLU A 180 9.26 16.07 -3.55
N GLY A 181 9.08 14.75 -3.67
CA GLY A 181 8.41 13.89 -2.70
C GLY A 181 9.28 13.47 -1.51
N ASN A 182 10.55 13.84 -1.48
CA ASN A 182 11.46 13.43 -0.41
C ASN A 182 11.12 14.15 0.91
N ILE A 183 11.21 13.43 2.02
CA ILE A 183 10.95 13.91 3.38
C ILE A 183 12.12 13.60 4.32
N ASN A 184 12.26 14.39 5.39
CA ASN A 184 13.19 14.09 6.47
C ASN A 184 12.47 13.37 7.61
N SER A 185 12.26 12.06 7.42
CA SER A 185 11.59 11.19 8.40
C SER A 185 12.24 11.25 9.78
N GLU A 186 13.58 11.29 9.85
CA GLU A 186 14.31 11.34 11.12
C GLU A 186 14.09 12.66 11.86
N ARG A 187 14.05 13.79 11.13
CA ARG A 187 13.76 15.08 11.74
C ARG A 187 12.36 15.11 12.35
N LEU A 188 11.36 14.59 11.64
CA LEU A 188 9.99 14.48 12.16
C LEU A 188 9.94 13.64 13.44
N ILE A 189 10.60 12.47 13.43
CA ILE A 189 10.71 11.60 14.61
C ILE A 189 11.36 12.34 15.78
N THR A 190 12.46 13.07 15.56
CA THR A 190 13.15 13.80 16.65
C THR A 190 12.28 14.86 17.30
N THR A 191 11.24 15.33 16.62
CA THR A 191 10.26 16.30 17.14
C THR A 191 9.03 15.66 17.75
N MET A 192 8.81 14.34 17.60
CA MET A 192 7.68 13.65 18.23
C MET A 192 7.81 13.62 19.75
N ASN A 193 6.69 13.78 20.44
CA ASN A 193 6.54 13.64 21.88
C ASN A 193 5.14 13.07 22.19
N VAL A 194 4.87 12.79 23.47
CA VAL A 194 3.55 12.35 23.94
C VAL A 194 3.05 13.30 25.01
N LEU A 195 1.80 13.75 24.87
CA LEU A 195 1.09 14.48 25.92
C LEU A 195 -0.31 13.87 26.06
N ASP A 196 -0.72 13.58 27.30
CA ASP A 196 -2.04 13.01 27.61
C ASP A 196 -2.40 11.78 26.74
N ASP A 197 -1.44 10.87 26.54
CA ASP A 197 -1.58 9.65 25.71
C ASP A 197 -1.79 9.90 24.20
N HIS A 198 -1.47 11.10 23.71
CA HIS A 198 -1.54 11.46 22.29
C HIS A 198 -0.18 11.88 21.73
N ILE A 199 0.10 11.51 20.48
CA ILE A 199 1.30 11.96 19.76
C ILE A 199 1.16 13.46 19.46
N VAL A 200 2.16 14.23 19.89
CA VAL A 200 2.30 15.66 19.59
C VAL A 200 3.67 15.93 18.99
N LEU A 201 3.80 16.97 18.17
CA LEU A 201 5.05 17.37 17.55
C LEU A 201 5.52 18.69 18.18
N GLU A 202 6.79 18.78 18.56
CA GLU A 202 7.35 20.03 19.08
C GLU A 202 7.29 21.15 18.02
N GLU A 203 7.05 22.38 18.46
CA GLU A 203 6.96 23.59 17.62
C GLU A 203 8.12 23.76 16.63
N LYS A 204 9.34 23.34 16.99
CA LYS A 204 10.52 23.36 16.10
C LYS A 204 10.42 22.44 14.88
N GLY A 205 9.39 21.60 14.81
CA GLY A 205 9.09 20.65 13.74
C GLY A 205 8.13 21.16 12.67
N ILE A 206 7.52 22.34 12.84
CA ILE A 206 6.46 22.87 11.94
C ILE A 206 6.87 22.81 10.47
N HIS A 207 8.06 23.31 10.10
CA HIS A 207 8.50 23.29 8.70
C HIS A 207 8.74 21.88 8.15
N SER A 208 9.10 20.91 9.01
CA SER A 208 9.23 19.51 8.59
C SER A 208 7.87 18.90 8.30
N ILE A 209 6.83 19.28 9.06
CA ILE A 209 5.44 18.88 8.83
C ILE A 209 4.91 19.53 7.54
N GLU A 210 5.18 20.82 7.31
CA GLU A 210 4.83 21.50 6.05
C GLU A 210 5.46 20.80 4.84
N LYS A 211 6.77 20.52 4.91
CA LYS A 211 7.46 19.77 3.86
C LYS A 211 6.88 18.36 3.67
N PHE A 212 6.53 17.66 4.75
CA PHE A 212 5.87 16.35 4.70
C PHE A 212 4.54 16.40 3.95
N LEU A 213 3.66 17.34 4.29
CA LEU A 213 2.35 17.48 3.64
C LEU A 213 2.47 17.88 2.17
N MET A 214 3.41 18.76 1.83
CA MET A 214 3.73 19.11 0.44
C MET A 214 4.27 17.91 -0.34
N ALA A 215 5.25 17.20 0.23
CA ALA A 215 5.84 16.01 -0.37
C ALA A 215 4.79 14.92 -0.63
N ARG A 216 3.93 14.66 0.37
CA ARG A 216 2.78 13.75 0.23
C ARG A 216 1.90 14.18 -0.95
N ARG A 217 1.51 15.46 -1.03
CA ARG A 217 0.72 15.98 -2.16
C ARG A 217 1.41 15.73 -3.51
N PHE A 218 2.71 15.98 -3.63
CA PHE A 218 3.46 15.72 -4.86
C PHE A 218 3.49 14.23 -5.21
N MET A 219 3.80 13.36 -4.24
CA MET A 219 3.83 11.91 -4.45
C MET A 219 2.49 11.36 -4.93
N TYR A 220 1.38 11.83 -4.37
CA TYR A 220 0.06 11.41 -4.84
C TYR A 220 -0.20 11.77 -6.30
N TRP A 221 0.09 13.01 -6.72
CA TRP A 221 -0.23 13.44 -8.08
C TRP A 221 0.78 12.94 -9.12
N GLN A 222 2.06 12.94 -8.76
CA GLN A 222 3.12 12.57 -9.68
C GLN A 222 3.25 11.06 -9.75
N VAL A 223 3.18 10.34 -8.63
CA VAL A 223 3.47 8.90 -8.59
C VAL A 223 2.20 8.07 -8.49
N TYR A 224 1.45 8.17 -7.39
CA TYR A 224 0.35 7.23 -7.10
C TYR A 224 -0.82 7.35 -8.07
N LEU A 225 -1.15 8.58 -8.51
CA LEU A 225 -2.18 8.85 -9.51
C LEU A 225 -1.62 9.10 -10.91
N HIS A 226 -0.37 8.69 -11.16
CA HIS A 226 0.18 8.81 -12.50
C HIS A 226 -0.66 8.00 -13.49
N LYS A 227 -1.08 8.64 -14.58
CA LYS A 227 -2.01 8.07 -15.57
C LYS A 227 -1.63 6.67 -16.04
N THR A 228 -0.35 6.42 -16.29
CA THR A 228 0.17 5.12 -16.74
C THR A 228 0.05 4.03 -15.68
N SER A 229 0.36 4.34 -14.41
CA SER A 229 0.22 3.38 -13.30
C SER A 229 -1.25 3.02 -13.09
N VAL A 230 -2.10 4.05 -13.03
CA VAL A 230 -3.56 3.91 -12.89
C VAL A 230 -4.13 3.05 -14.02
N VAL A 231 -3.78 3.34 -15.29
CA VAL A 231 -4.26 2.53 -16.41
C VAL A 231 -3.82 1.07 -16.30
N ALA A 232 -2.57 0.82 -15.94
CA ALA A 232 -2.06 -0.54 -15.82
C ALA A 232 -2.80 -1.31 -14.71
N GLU A 233 -3.07 -0.69 -13.58
CA GLU A 233 -3.88 -1.30 -12.51
C GLU A 233 -5.31 -1.59 -12.97
N LEU A 234 -5.96 -0.64 -13.65
CA LEU A 234 -7.32 -0.84 -14.16
C LEU A 234 -7.37 -1.91 -15.26
N MET A 235 -6.35 -1.99 -16.11
CA MET A 235 -6.21 -3.06 -17.10
C MET A 235 -6.08 -4.41 -16.40
N LEU A 236 -5.23 -4.51 -15.37
CA LEU A 236 -5.07 -5.74 -14.61
C LEU A 236 -6.38 -6.15 -13.93
N LYS A 237 -7.13 -5.20 -13.34
CA LYS A 237 -8.48 -5.44 -12.81
C LYS A 237 -9.36 -6.12 -13.86
N ASN A 238 -9.39 -5.57 -15.08
CA ASN A 238 -10.23 -6.12 -16.15
C ASN A 238 -9.71 -7.44 -16.74
N VAL A 239 -8.39 -7.67 -16.76
CA VAL A 239 -7.83 -9.00 -17.08
C VAL A 239 -8.38 -10.05 -16.12
N ILE A 240 -8.31 -9.79 -14.81
CA ILE A 240 -8.76 -10.77 -13.81
C ILE A 240 -10.27 -10.93 -13.83
N ARG A 241 -11.06 -9.86 -14.05
CA ARG A 241 -12.50 -9.97 -14.29
C ARG A 241 -12.81 -10.83 -15.51
N ARG A 242 -12.06 -10.66 -16.62
CA ARG A 242 -12.22 -11.48 -17.82
C ARG A 242 -11.86 -12.93 -17.57
N ALA A 243 -10.76 -13.19 -16.85
CA ALA A 243 -10.38 -14.55 -16.45
C ALA A 243 -11.48 -15.22 -15.61
N ARG A 244 -12.08 -14.51 -14.65
CA ARG A 244 -13.23 -15.01 -13.87
C ARG A 244 -14.44 -15.35 -14.73
N PHE A 245 -14.76 -14.50 -15.72
CA PHE A 245 -15.82 -14.78 -16.68
C PHE A 245 -15.53 -16.05 -17.50
N LEU A 246 -14.28 -16.25 -17.92
CA LEU A 246 -13.87 -17.42 -18.69
C LEU A 246 -13.87 -18.71 -17.87
N ILE A 247 -13.54 -18.66 -16.57
CA ILE A 247 -13.68 -19.79 -15.64
C ILE A 247 -15.10 -20.37 -15.68
N GLN A 248 -16.13 -19.53 -15.77
CA GLN A 248 -17.53 -19.97 -15.83
C GLN A 248 -17.91 -20.59 -17.18
N LYS A 249 -17.20 -20.25 -18.25
CA LYS A 249 -17.52 -20.66 -19.63
C LYS A 249 -16.66 -21.79 -20.18
N ARG A 250 -15.45 -21.97 -19.65
CA ARG A 250 -14.45 -22.93 -20.15
C ARG A 250 -14.09 -23.92 -19.04
N PRO A 251 -14.67 -25.14 -19.04
CA PRO A 251 -14.28 -26.19 -18.10
C PRO A 251 -12.76 -26.41 -18.13
N GLY A 252 -12.13 -26.49 -16.96
CA GLY A 252 -10.68 -26.68 -16.81
C GLY A 252 -9.80 -25.42 -17.00
N PHE A 253 -10.35 -24.27 -17.42
CA PHE A 253 -9.57 -23.04 -17.53
C PHE A 253 -9.02 -22.62 -16.15
N MET A 254 -7.68 -22.48 -16.04
CA MET A 254 -6.93 -22.23 -14.80
C MET A 254 -6.99 -23.33 -13.73
N GLU A 255 -7.32 -24.56 -14.09
CA GLU A 255 -7.27 -25.69 -13.14
C GLU A 255 -5.82 -25.96 -12.68
N GLY A 256 -5.64 -26.29 -11.41
CA GLY A 256 -4.32 -26.49 -10.81
C GLY A 256 -3.50 -25.23 -10.51
N THR A 257 -4.04 -24.02 -10.73
CA THR A 257 -3.39 -22.75 -10.35
C THR A 257 -3.99 -22.19 -9.06
N VAL A 258 -3.15 -21.69 -8.15
CA VAL A 258 -3.59 -21.09 -6.88
C VAL A 258 -4.50 -19.88 -7.15
N VAL A 259 -4.13 -19.01 -8.08
CA VAL A 259 -4.98 -17.87 -8.50
C VAL A 259 -6.35 -18.35 -8.98
N GLY A 260 -6.41 -19.46 -9.73
CA GLY A 260 -7.66 -20.04 -10.21
C GLY A 260 -8.57 -20.52 -9.08
N GLU A 261 -8.00 -21.08 -8.00
CA GLU A 261 -8.77 -21.49 -6.82
C GLU A 261 -9.44 -20.30 -6.12
N PHE A 262 -8.72 -19.17 -5.98
CA PHE A 262 -9.28 -17.93 -5.46
C PHE A 262 -10.34 -17.33 -6.40
N LEU A 263 -10.08 -17.32 -7.72
CA LEU A 263 -11.04 -16.77 -8.69
C LEU A 263 -12.34 -17.56 -8.79
N ARG A 264 -12.30 -18.87 -8.54
CA ARG A 264 -13.47 -19.75 -8.42
C ARG A 264 -14.21 -19.62 -7.10
N GLN A 265 -13.69 -18.84 -6.15
CA GLN A 265 -14.20 -18.76 -4.77
C GLN A 265 -14.25 -20.13 -4.05
N GLN A 266 -13.35 -21.05 -4.43
CA GLN A 266 -13.25 -22.36 -3.77
C GLN A 266 -12.61 -22.26 -2.37
N ILE A 267 -11.97 -21.13 -2.06
CA ILE A 267 -11.29 -20.89 -0.79
C ILE A 267 -11.89 -19.64 -0.13
N GLY A 268 -12.83 -19.83 0.80
CA GLY A 268 -13.28 -18.76 1.69
C GLY A 268 -12.29 -18.49 2.82
N MET A 269 -12.38 -17.34 3.50
CA MET A 269 -11.51 -17.00 4.64
C MET A 269 -11.48 -18.06 5.75
N ASN A 270 -12.58 -18.80 5.93
CA ASN A 270 -12.72 -19.80 6.98
C ASN A 270 -12.08 -21.15 6.60
N HIS A 271 -11.59 -21.28 5.37
CA HIS A 271 -10.88 -22.47 4.93
C HIS A 271 -9.57 -22.62 5.71
N GLN A 272 -9.28 -23.83 6.19
CA GLN A 272 -8.10 -24.11 7.03
C GLN A 272 -6.78 -23.71 6.36
N ASP A 273 -6.65 -23.99 5.07
CA ASP A 273 -5.44 -23.66 4.30
C ASP A 273 -5.44 -22.25 3.68
N PHE A 274 -6.41 -21.39 4.01
CA PHE A 274 -6.58 -20.09 3.35
C PHE A 274 -5.29 -19.26 3.38
N LEU A 275 -4.66 -19.11 4.56
CA LEU A 275 -3.44 -18.31 4.70
C LEU A 275 -2.26 -18.93 3.96
N THR A 276 -2.11 -20.24 4.01
CA THR A 276 -1.02 -20.96 3.33
C THR A 276 -1.15 -20.85 1.81
N LYS A 277 -2.37 -20.90 1.28
CA LYS A 277 -2.63 -20.70 -0.16
C LYS A 277 -2.50 -19.23 -0.56
N PHE A 278 -3.03 -18.30 0.24
CA PHE A 278 -2.87 -16.86 -0.02
C PHE A 278 -1.39 -16.44 0.03
N ALA A 279 -0.61 -16.99 0.96
CA ALA A 279 0.82 -16.71 1.07
C ALA A 279 1.67 -17.24 -0.12
N GLN A 280 1.10 -18.08 -0.98
CA GLN A 280 1.72 -18.48 -2.24
C GLN A 280 1.53 -17.44 -3.34
N LEU A 281 0.55 -16.52 -3.21
CA LEU A 281 0.28 -15.48 -4.20
C LEU A 281 1.29 -14.33 -4.08
N ASP A 282 2.00 -14.07 -5.16
CA ASP A 282 2.85 -12.89 -5.32
C ASP A 282 2.89 -12.40 -6.78
N ASP A 283 3.59 -11.28 -7.05
CA ASP A 283 3.51 -10.61 -8.35
C ASP A 283 3.94 -11.55 -9.49
N THR A 284 4.79 -12.54 -9.19
CA THR A 284 5.28 -13.53 -10.15
C THR A 284 4.16 -14.38 -10.72
N ASP A 285 3.18 -14.79 -9.89
CA ASP A 285 2.05 -15.61 -10.34
C ASP A 285 1.22 -14.85 -11.37
N ILE A 286 0.94 -13.58 -11.10
CA ILE A 286 0.15 -12.72 -11.98
C ILE A 286 0.91 -12.44 -13.27
N ILE A 287 2.20 -12.09 -13.20
CA ILE A 287 3.01 -11.87 -14.40
C ILE A 287 3.13 -13.15 -15.25
N SER A 288 3.29 -14.31 -14.63
CA SER A 288 3.34 -15.60 -15.33
C SER A 288 2.03 -15.90 -16.07
N LEU A 289 0.89 -15.66 -15.41
CA LEU A 289 -0.44 -15.80 -16.03
C LEU A 289 -0.61 -14.83 -17.20
N LEU A 290 -0.28 -13.55 -17.03
CA LEU A 290 -0.33 -12.56 -18.11
C LEU A 290 0.51 -12.97 -19.33
N LYS A 291 1.70 -13.53 -19.10
CA LYS A 291 2.58 -14.04 -20.17
C LYS A 291 1.99 -15.23 -20.90
N THR A 292 1.21 -16.06 -20.21
CA THR A 292 0.50 -17.18 -20.83
C THR A 292 -0.72 -16.68 -21.60
N TRP A 293 -1.49 -15.79 -20.98
CA TRP A 293 -2.75 -15.28 -21.51
C TRP A 293 -2.62 -14.38 -22.73
N MET A 294 -1.45 -13.78 -22.99
CA MET A 294 -1.25 -13.02 -24.23
C MET A 294 -1.43 -13.86 -25.51
N TYR A 295 -1.41 -15.20 -25.39
CA TYR A 295 -1.61 -16.16 -26.47
C TYR A 295 -2.93 -16.94 -26.34
N ASP A 296 -3.81 -16.56 -25.41
CA ASP A 296 -5.10 -17.23 -25.22
C ASP A 296 -6.03 -17.01 -26.43
N SER A 297 -6.95 -17.94 -26.66
CA SER A 297 -7.94 -17.84 -27.74
C SER A 297 -9.02 -16.79 -27.48
N ASP A 298 -9.21 -16.33 -26.23
CA ASP A 298 -10.03 -15.17 -25.92
C ASP A 298 -9.31 -13.88 -26.32
N SER A 299 -9.83 -13.20 -27.35
CA SER A 299 -9.20 -11.99 -27.91
C SER A 299 -9.05 -10.85 -26.89
N ILE A 300 -9.99 -10.72 -25.95
CA ILE A 300 -10.00 -9.65 -24.93
C ILE A 300 -8.94 -9.93 -23.87
N LEU A 301 -8.92 -11.15 -23.34
CA LEU A 301 -7.91 -11.58 -22.37
C LEU A 301 -6.50 -11.44 -22.97
N ALA A 302 -6.31 -11.91 -24.21
CA ALA A 302 -5.05 -11.82 -24.91
C ALA A 302 -4.62 -10.37 -25.16
N PHE A 303 -5.55 -9.52 -25.61
CA PHE A 303 -5.27 -8.10 -25.88
C PHE A 303 -4.81 -7.36 -24.61
N LEU A 304 -5.57 -7.47 -23.52
CA LEU A 304 -5.24 -6.80 -22.25
C LEU A 304 -3.93 -7.33 -21.65
N SER A 305 -3.72 -8.65 -21.67
CA SER A 305 -2.51 -9.28 -21.14
C SER A 305 -1.26 -8.89 -21.93
N LYS A 306 -1.36 -8.89 -23.27
CA LYS A 306 -0.29 -8.39 -24.17
C LYS A 306 0.00 -6.92 -23.92
N GLY A 307 -1.05 -6.12 -23.67
CA GLY A 307 -0.92 -4.70 -23.35
C GLY A 307 -0.11 -4.44 -22.08
N LEU A 308 -0.36 -5.21 -21.01
CA LEU A 308 0.40 -5.11 -19.77
C LEU A 308 1.86 -5.57 -19.93
N ILE A 309 2.10 -6.73 -20.56
CA ILE A 309 3.46 -7.29 -20.69
C ILE A 309 4.34 -6.46 -21.63
N HIS A 310 3.80 -5.97 -22.76
CA HIS A 310 4.54 -5.18 -23.73
C HIS A 310 4.39 -3.66 -23.55
N ARG A 311 3.77 -3.22 -22.45
CA ARG A 311 3.52 -1.80 -22.16
C ARG A 311 2.73 -1.06 -23.27
N ASN A 312 1.84 -1.77 -23.96
CA ASN A 312 0.85 -1.17 -24.85
C ASN A 312 -0.47 -0.96 -24.08
N LEU A 313 -0.47 0.05 -23.23
CA LEU A 313 -1.58 0.34 -22.32
C LEU A 313 -2.73 1.06 -23.04
N LEU A 314 -3.93 0.98 -22.45
CA LEU A 314 -5.08 1.77 -22.87
C LEU A 314 -4.81 3.28 -22.73
N GLU A 315 -5.59 4.10 -23.42
CA GLU A 315 -5.65 5.54 -23.16
C GLU A 315 -6.51 5.81 -21.93
N ILE A 316 -6.20 6.85 -21.18
CA ILE A 316 -7.07 7.38 -20.11
C ILE A 316 -7.21 8.88 -20.29
N GLU A 317 -8.46 9.32 -20.36
CA GLU A 317 -8.81 10.73 -20.39
C GLU A 317 -9.43 11.10 -19.04
N PHE A 318 -8.95 12.21 -18.46
CA PHE A 318 -9.44 12.73 -17.19
C PHE A 318 -10.38 13.92 -17.41
N TYR A 319 -11.40 14.00 -16.58
CA TYR A 319 -12.43 15.03 -16.61
C TYR A 319 -12.65 15.59 -15.19
N ASP A 320 -12.91 16.89 -15.10
CA ASP A 320 -13.25 17.55 -13.83
C ASP A 320 -14.70 17.25 -13.41
N GLU A 321 -15.58 17.02 -14.39
CA GLU A 321 -16.98 16.60 -14.20
C GLU A 321 -17.24 15.22 -14.78
N ALA A 322 -18.32 14.57 -14.33
CA ALA A 322 -18.71 13.26 -14.83
C ALA A 322 -18.98 13.32 -16.34
N PRO A 323 -18.32 12.48 -17.16
CA PRO A 323 -18.60 12.44 -18.59
C PRO A 323 -20.05 11.99 -18.84
N SER A 324 -20.66 12.53 -19.90
CA SER A 324 -22.03 12.17 -20.25
C SER A 324 -22.14 10.69 -20.65
N HIS A 325 -23.28 10.05 -20.34
CA HIS A 325 -23.52 8.65 -20.72
C HIS A 325 -23.37 8.43 -22.22
N ASN A 326 -23.87 9.36 -23.04
CA ASN A 326 -23.76 9.33 -24.50
C ASN A 326 -22.31 9.31 -25.00
N GLN A 327 -21.39 9.99 -24.31
CA GLN A 327 -19.98 10.00 -24.68
C GLN A 327 -19.35 8.62 -24.47
N TRP A 328 -19.62 7.98 -23.33
CA TRP A 328 -19.16 6.64 -23.02
C TRP A 328 -19.75 5.60 -23.99
N GLU A 329 -21.07 5.62 -24.22
CA GLU A 329 -21.74 4.70 -25.15
C GLU A 329 -21.17 4.80 -26.58
N ARG A 330 -20.84 6.02 -27.03
CA ARG A 330 -20.22 6.24 -28.35
C ARG A 330 -18.84 5.59 -28.45
N ILE A 331 -18.01 5.68 -27.40
CA ILE A 331 -16.69 5.04 -27.36
C ILE A 331 -16.86 3.52 -27.29
N LEU A 332 -17.77 3.03 -26.44
CA LEU A 332 -18.09 1.60 -26.30
C LEU A 332 -18.50 1.00 -27.65
N LYS A 333 -19.40 1.66 -28.39
CA LYS A 333 -19.86 1.20 -29.70
C LYS A 333 -18.72 1.13 -30.71
N LYS A 334 -17.88 2.18 -30.79
CA LYS A 334 -16.70 2.18 -31.68
C LYS A 334 -15.75 1.02 -31.37
N VAL A 335 -15.51 0.74 -30.10
CA VAL A 335 -14.65 -0.38 -29.66
C VAL A 335 -15.28 -1.73 -29.96
N GLY A 336 -16.59 -1.88 -29.72
CA GLY A 336 -17.35 -3.06 -30.12
C GLY A 336 -17.25 -3.35 -31.63
N ASP A 337 -17.46 -2.33 -32.46
CA ASP A 337 -17.40 -2.43 -33.92
C ASP A 337 -15.98 -2.77 -34.42
N PHE A 338 -14.95 -2.11 -33.87
CA PHE A 338 -13.55 -2.33 -34.28
C PHE A 338 -13.05 -3.73 -33.94
N PHE A 339 -13.31 -4.20 -32.71
CA PHE A 339 -12.90 -5.53 -32.26
C PHE A 339 -13.88 -6.64 -32.66
N LYS A 340 -15.03 -6.29 -33.25
CA LYS A 340 -16.12 -7.19 -33.62
C LYS A 340 -16.61 -8.02 -32.42
N ILE A 341 -16.81 -7.34 -31.29
CA ILE A 341 -17.26 -7.93 -30.02
C ILE A 341 -18.60 -7.34 -29.58
N THR A 342 -19.29 -8.03 -28.69
CA THR A 342 -20.55 -7.54 -28.12
C THR A 342 -20.32 -6.31 -27.25
N SER A 343 -21.36 -5.50 -27.01
CA SER A 343 -21.26 -4.35 -26.10
C SER A 343 -20.84 -4.76 -24.69
N VAL A 344 -21.33 -5.92 -24.21
CA VAL A 344 -20.97 -6.49 -22.90
C VAL A 344 -19.49 -6.86 -22.84
N ASP A 345 -18.95 -7.41 -23.93
CA ASP A 345 -17.53 -7.72 -24.05
C ASP A 345 -16.67 -6.43 -24.16
N ALA A 346 -17.18 -5.39 -24.83
CA ALA A 346 -16.50 -4.11 -24.96
C ALA A 346 -16.32 -3.39 -23.61
N GLU A 347 -17.17 -3.65 -22.60
CA GLU A 347 -17.02 -3.10 -21.24
C GLU A 347 -15.73 -3.55 -20.53
N PHE A 348 -15.11 -4.66 -20.96
CA PHE A 348 -13.78 -5.05 -20.46
C PHE A 348 -12.65 -4.19 -21.03
N LEU A 349 -12.90 -3.48 -22.13
CA LEU A 349 -11.94 -2.63 -22.83
C LEU A 349 -12.25 -1.14 -22.68
N VAL A 350 -13.50 -0.78 -22.37
CA VAL A 350 -13.95 0.61 -22.16
C VAL A 350 -14.62 0.72 -20.80
N TYR A 351 -13.99 1.45 -19.89
CA TYR A 351 -14.50 1.61 -18.53
C TYR A 351 -14.30 3.04 -18.02
N GLN A 352 -15.20 3.46 -17.16
CA GLN A 352 -15.21 4.79 -16.55
C GLN A 352 -15.25 4.68 -15.03
N GLY A 353 -14.80 5.72 -14.34
CA GLY A 353 -14.81 5.76 -12.89
C GLY A 353 -14.39 7.10 -12.33
N ILE A 354 -14.17 7.11 -11.01
CA ILE A 354 -13.78 8.29 -10.27
C ILE A 354 -12.54 7.94 -9.45
N LEU A 355 -11.53 8.80 -9.50
CA LEU A 355 -10.39 8.78 -8.60
C LEU A 355 -10.57 9.88 -7.55
N HIS A 356 -10.30 9.54 -6.30
CA HIS A 356 -10.36 10.45 -5.16
C HIS A 356 -8.97 10.59 -4.55
N ASN A 357 -8.59 11.82 -4.19
CA ASN A 357 -7.41 12.07 -3.37
C ASN A 357 -7.68 13.18 -2.35
N THR A 358 -7.25 12.94 -1.11
CA THR A 358 -7.26 13.91 -0.03
C THR A 358 -5.87 13.90 0.61
N ALA A 359 -5.12 15.00 0.49
CA ALA A 359 -3.75 15.07 1.02
C ALA A 359 -3.72 15.16 2.56
N TYR A 360 -4.74 15.78 3.17
CA TYR A 360 -4.94 15.86 4.62
C TYR A 360 -6.44 15.77 4.93
N ASP A 361 -6.83 14.76 5.70
CA ASP A 361 -8.24 14.57 6.09
C ASP A 361 -8.47 15.16 7.49
N ARG A 362 -9.25 16.25 7.57
CA ARG A 362 -9.65 16.87 8.84
C ARG A 362 -10.56 15.98 9.69
N LYS A 363 -11.17 14.94 9.11
CA LYS A 363 -12.00 13.98 9.85
C LYS A 363 -11.18 12.93 10.59
N GLN A 364 -9.90 12.77 10.25
CA GLN A 364 -8.94 11.95 10.99
C GLN A 364 -8.27 12.79 12.09
N GLN A 365 -7.62 12.14 13.07
CA GLN A 365 -6.94 12.81 14.19
C GLN A 365 -5.99 13.93 13.67
N PRO A 366 -6.21 15.20 14.05
CA PRO A 366 -5.40 16.31 13.56
C PRO A 366 -3.97 16.27 14.10
N ILE A 367 -3.02 16.87 13.37
CA ILE A 367 -1.64 16.99 13.84
C ILE A 367 -1.56 18.07 14.93
N SER A 368 -1.19 17.66 16.13
CA SER A 368 -1.05 18.52 17.31
C SER A 368 0.38 19.02 17.50
N ILE A 369 0.53 20.31 17.80
CA ILE A 369 1.82 20.99 18.02
C ILE A 369 1.96 21.38 19.50
N LEU A 370 3.03 20.92 20.14
CA LEU A 370 3.42 21.30 21.49
C LEU A 370 4.34 22.53 21.45
N LYS A 371 3.84 23.66 21.94
CA LYS A 371 4.59 24.91 22.09
C LYS A 371 5.50 24.89 23.32
N ARG A 372 6.49 25.78 23.34
CA ARG A 372 7.44 25.92 24.47
C ARG A 372 6.79 26.26 25.82
N ASN A 373 5.64 26.94 25.79
CA ASN A 373 4.87 27.29 26.98
C ASN A 373 4.00 26.12 27.52
N GLY A 374 4.06 24.94 26.88
CA GLY A 374 3.25 23.76 27.24
C GLY A 374 1.87 23.73 26.59
N GLU A 375 1.48 24.76 25.85
CA GLU A 375 0.22 24.81 25.11
C GLU A 375 0.24 23.86 23.91
N VAL A 376 -0.86 23.14 23.69
CA VAL A 376 -1.06 22.34 22.48
C VAL A 376 -2.03 23.04 21.55
N VAL A 377 -1.61 23.21 20.29
CA VAL A 377 -2.44 23.81 19.24
C VAL A 377 -2.47 22.92 18.00
N GLU A 378 -3.53 23.02 17.21
CA GLU A 378 -3.60 22.32 15.94
C GLU A 378 -2.62 22.93 14.92
N PHE A 379 -1.87 22.08 14.21
CA PHE A 379 -0.89 22.50 13.20
C PHE A 379 -1.45 23.49 12.17
N LEU A 380 -2.68 23.29 11.70
CA LEU A 380 -3.30 24.17 10.70
C LEU A 380 -3.50 25.60 11.21
N THR A 381 -3.56 25.83 12.52
CA THR A 381 -3.65 27.19 13.07
C THR A 381 -2.32 27.95 12.97
N LEU A 382 -1.20 27.23 12.86
CA LEU A 382 0.15 27.80 12.82
C LEU A 382 0.74 27.86 11.41
N SER A 383 0.33 26.97 10.50
CA SER A 383 0.89 26.94 9.15
C SER A 383 0.40 28.14 8.32
N GLN A 384 1.32 28.87 7.70
CA GLN A 384 0.98 29.99 6.82
C GLN A 384 0.23 29.55 5.55
N PHE A 385 0.40 28.27 5.17
CA PHE A 385 -0.26 27.66 4.02
C PHE A 385 -1.70 27.21 4.30
N SER A 386 -2.19 27.29 5.54
CA SER A 386 -3.54 26.85 5.91
C SER A 386 -4.65 27.83 5.50
N SER A 387 -4.29 29.09 5.26
CA SER A 387 -5.22 30.15 4.81
C SER A 387 -5.75 29.91 3.39
N ASN A 388 -5.00 29.15 2.58
CA ASN A 388 -5.46 28.63 1.30
C ASN A 388 -5.74 27.12 1.45
N SER A 389 -6.99 26.73 1.28
CA SER A 389 -7.61 25.40 1.37
C SER A 389 -6.93 24.22 0.61
N GLY A 390 -5.70 24.35 0.14
CA GLY A 390 -5.00 23.42 -0.74
C GLY A 390 -4.66 22.06 -0.13
N PHE A 391 -4.43 21.93 1.19
CA PHE A 391 -4.10 20.62 1.79
C PHE A 391 -5.32 19.75 2.08
N THR A 392 -6.48 20.36 2.31
CA THR A 392 -7.70 19.67 2.74
C THR A 392 -8.72 19.49 1.62
N ALA A 393 -8.47 20.08 0.45
CA ALA A 393 -9.33 19.91 -0.71
C ALA A 393 -9.32 18.45 -1.18
N GLN A 394 -10.50 17.84 -1.19
CA GLN A 394 -10.68 16.56 -1.86
C GLN A 394 -10.73 16.81 -3.37
N HIS A 395 -9.77 16.29 -4.10
CA HIS A 395 -9.77 16.35 -5.55
C HIS A 395 -10.45 15.09 -6.09
N LYS A 396 -11.47 15.30 -6.93
CA LYS A 396 -12.14 14.24 -7.69
C LYS A 396 -11.73 14.38 -9.14
N ARG A 397 -11.35 13.28 -9.78
CA ARG A 397 -11.18 13.22 -11.23
C ARG A 397 -11.96 12.06 -11.79
N TYR A 398 -12.85 12.36 -12.72
CA TYR A 398 -13.54 11.35 -13.50
C TYR A 398 -12.60 10.89 -14.61
N TYR A 399 -12.75 9.65 -15.06
CA TYR A 399 -11.97 9.16 -16.19
C TYR A 399 -12.79 8.26 -17.11
N ILE A 400 -12.39 8.22 -18.38
CA ILE A 400 -12.75 7.15 -19.32
C ILE A 400 -11.44 6.53 -19.81
N CYS A 401 -11.39 5.20 -19.80
CA CYS A 401 -10.28 4.43 -20.32
C CYS A 401 -10.72 3.60 -21.53
N PHE A 402 -9.91 3.56 -22.60
CA PHE A 402 -10.27 2.88 -23.86
C PHE A 402 -9.03 2.54 -24.71
N PRO A 403 -9.13 1.64 -25.71
CA PRO A 403 -8.01 1.30 -26.58
C PRO A 403 -7.62 2.45 -27.52
N LYS A 404 -6.35 2.83 -27.52
CA LYS A 404 -5.78 3.92 -28.35
C LYS A 404 -6.01 3.74 -29.86
N SER A 405 -6.10 2.49 -30.32
CA SER A 405 -6.19 2.15 -31.75
C SER A 405 -7.56 2.42 -32.38
N VAL A 406 -8.56 2.84 -31.60
CA VAL A 406 -9.96 2.88 -32.04
C VAL A 406 -10.55 4.29 -32.09
N VAL A 407 -10.07 5.20 -31.24
CA VAL A 407 -10.67 6.54 -31.07
C VAL A 407 -9.83 7.61 -31.74
#